data_AF-A0A937ZFU8-F1
#
_entry.id   AF-A0A937ZFU8-F1
#
_cell.length_a   1.000
_cell.length_b   1.000
_cell.length_c   1.000
_cell.angle_alpha   90.00
_cell.angle_beta   90.00
_cell.angle_gamma   90.00
#
_symmetry.space_group_name_H-M   'P 1'
#
loop_
_entity.id
_entity.type
_entity.pdbx_description
1 polymer ?
#
loop_
_entity_poly.entity_id
_entity_poly.type
_entity_poly.pdbx_seq_one_letter_code
_entity_poly.pdbx_strand_id
1 'polypeptide(L)' 'MNSDFKGRHFRGEVILLALRWYCRYGISYRDLETMLGERGVAVDHSTIYRWVRRYAPEMEKRLRWYWKRPS' A
#
# COMPACT_ATOMS: atom_id res chain seq x y z
N MET A 1 11.43 14.40 -5.81
CA MET A 1 10.32 13.47 -5.50
C MET A 1 9.05 14.29 -5.25
N ASN A 2 8.32 14.77 -6.27
CA ASN A 2 7.08 15.50 -5.96
C ASN A 2 6.07 15.68 -7.12
N SER A 3 5.89 14.67 -7.98
CA SER A 3 4.98 14.82 -9.12
C SER A 3 4.07 13.64 -9.42
N ASP A 4 4.25 12.47 -8.81
CA ASP A 4 3.49 11.27 -9.19
C ASP A 4 2.06 11.19 -8.62
N PHE A 5 1.70 12.05 -7.66
CA PHE A 5 0.47 11.90 -6.87
C PHE A 5 -0.53 13.05 -7.01
N LYS A 6 -0.28 14.01 -7.93
CA LYS A 6 -1.24 15.10 -8.21
C LYS A 6 -2.53 14.50 -8.78
N GLY A 7 -3.64 14.65 -8.06
CA GLY A 7 -4.98 14.23 -8.51
C GLY A 7 -5.52 12.93 -7.91
N ARG A 8 -4.88 12.33 -6.90
CA ARG A 8 -5.46 11.18 -6.18
C ARG A 8 -6.27 11.66 -4.97
N HIS A 9 -7.47 11.10 -4.83
CA HIS A 9 -8.36 11.34 -3.67
C HIS A 9 -7.71 10.99 -2.31
N PHE A 10 -6.62 10.22 -2.33
CA PHE A 10 -5.85 9.82 -1.16
C PHE A 10 -4.39 10.26 -1.27
N ARG A 11 -3.82 10.74 -0.16
CA ARG A 11 -2.38 11.05 -0.04
C ARG A 11 -1.56 9.81 -0.43
N GLY A 12 -0.53 9.99 -1.26
CA GLY A 12 0.36 8.88 -1.67
C GLY A 12 0.96 8.09 -0.51
N GLU A 13 1.09 8.72 0.66
CA GLU A 13 1.51 8.10 1.92
C GLU A 13 0.56 7.00 2.40
N VAL A 14 -0.76 7.15 2.25
CA VAL A 14 -1.76 6.13 2.60
C VAL A 14 -1.57 4.90 1.72
N ILE A 15 -1.38 5.12 0.42
CA ILE A 15 -1.18 4.06 -0.57
C ILE A 15 0.11 3.30 -0.23
N LEU A 16 1.20 4.01 0.05
CA LEU A 16 2.47 3.41 0.43
C LEU A 16 2.39 2.66 1.77
N LEU A 17 1.62 3.16 2.73
CA LEU A 17 1.40 2.50 4.01
C LEU A 17 0.66 1.17 3.81
N ALA A 18 -0.45 1.18 3.06
CA ALA A 18 -1.25 -0.02 2.77
C ALA A 18 -0.41 -1.09 2.04
N LEU A 19 0.33 -0.68 1.01
CA LEU A 19 1.22 -1.57 0.26
C LEU A 19 2.36 -2.13 1.12
N ARG A 20 2.93 -1.31 2.02
CA ARG A 20 3.96 -1.76 2.96
C ARG A 20 3.41 -2.83 3.89
N TRP A 21 2.20 -2.64 4.42
CA TRP A 21 1.57 -3.58 5.35
C TRP A 21 1.21 -4.89 4.64
N TYR A 22 0.68 -4.79 3.42
CA TYR A 22 0.46 -5.93 2.54
C TYR A 22 1.75 -6.73 2.29
N CYS A 23 2.82 -6.07 1.81
CA CYS A 23 4.07 -6.76 1.47
C CYS A 23 4.87 -7.24 2.69
N ARG A 24 4.79 -6.55 3.84
CA ARG A 24 5.56 -6.89 5.05
C ARG A 24 4.93 -8.02 5.86
N TYR A 25 3.61 -7.95 6.03
CA TYR A 25 2.89 -8.77 7.00
C TYR A 25 1.88 -9.73 6.34
N GLY A 26 1.67 -9.63 5.02
CA GLY A 26 0.71 -10.49 4.31
C GLY A 26 -0.74 -10.24 4.71
N ILE A 27 -1.06 -9.02 5.17
CA ILE A 27 -2.40 -8.67 5.67
C ILE A 27 -3.42 -8.68 4.53
N SER A 28 -4.64 -9.16 4.81
CA SER A 28 -5.72 -9.20 3.81
C SER A 28 -6.20 -7.79 3.42
N TYR A 29 -6.81 -7.64 2.24
CA TYR A 29 -7.32 -6.34 1.80
C TYR A 29 -8.43 -5.78 2.72
N ARG A 30 -9.23 -6.66 3.33
CA ARG A 30 -10.28 -6.26 4.27
C ARG A 30 -9.71 -5.81 5.61
N ASP A 31 -8.69 -6.49 6.11
CA ASP A 31 -7.98 -6.06 7.32
C ASP A 31 -7.29 -4.71 7.08
N LEU A 32 -6.70 -4.50 5.90
CA LEU A 32 -6.12 -3.20 5.53
C LEU A 32 -7.18 -2.10 5.46
N GLU A 33 -8.36 -2.38 4.93
CA GLU A 33 -9.50 -1.46 4.91
C GLU A 33 -9.90 -1.09 6.35
N THR A 34 -10.07 -2.06 7.24
CA THR A 34 -10.38 -1.83 8.66
C THR A 34 -9.29 -1.00 9.34
N MET A 35 -8.02 -1.35 9.17
CA MET A 35 -6.87 -0.66 9.79
C MET A 35 -6.69 0.77 9.27
N LEU A 36 -7.01 1.01 8.00
CA LEU A 36 -7.05 2.36 7.46
C LEU A 36 -8.26 3.14 8.01
N GLY A 37 -9.41 2.48 8.13
CA GLY A 37 -10.62 3.03 8.74
C GLY A 37 -10.40 3.47 10.19
N GLU A 38 -9.72 2.65 11.00
CA GLU A 38 -9.32 2.97 12.38
C GLU A 38 -8.41 4.21 12.46
N ARG A 39 -7.63 4.48 11.40
CA ARG A 39 -6.78 5.68 11.28
C ARG A 39 -7.50 6.90 10.70
N GLY A 40 -8.82 6.81 10.54
CA GLY A 40 -9.65 7.88 9.96
C GLY A 40 -9.60 7.93 8.43
N VAL A 41 -9.12 6.87 7.77
CA VAL A 41 -8.98 6.80 6.32
C VAL A 41 -9.96 5.76 5.77
N ALA A 42 -11.14 6.21 5.38
CA ALA A 42 -12.14 5.35 4.76
C ALA A 42 -11.72 4.98 3.32
N VAL A 43 -11.21 3.76 3.12
CA VAL A 43 -10.80 3.23 1.82
C VAL A 43 -11.42 1.86 1.64
N ASP A 44 -12.16 1.68 0.56
CA ASP A 44 -12.74 0.38 0.22
C ASP A 44 -11.65 -0.64 -0.17
N HIS A 45 -11.78 -1.89 0.28
CA HIS A 45 -10.84 -2.98 -0.05
C HIS A 45 -10.60 -3.15 -1.57
N SER A 46 -11.57 -2.84 -2.43
CA SER A 46 -11.40 -2.85 -3.88
C SER A 46 -10.45 -1.76 -4.38
N THR A 47 -10.38 -0.62 -3.68
CA THR A 47 -9.41 0.46 -3.95
C THR A 47 -8.01 0.01 -3.57
N ILE A 48 -7.86 -0.67 -2.44
CA ILE A 48 -6.58 -1.27 -2.02
C ILE A 48 -6.14 -2.33 -3.04
N TYR A 49 -7.05 -3.18 -3.50
CA TYR A 49 -6.77 -4.16 -4.55
C TYR A 49 -6.28 -3.48 -5.84
N ARG A 50 -6.91 -2.38 -6.28
CA ARG A 50 -6.45 -1.61 -7.46
C ARG A 50 -5.05 -1.04 -7.26
N TRP A 51 -4.73 -0.53 -6.06
CA TRP A 51 -3.39 -0.04 -5.74
C TRP A 51 -2.36 -1.17 -5.78
N VAL A 52 -2.66 -2.31 -5.17
CA VAL A 52 -1.78 -3.49 -5.16
C VAL A 52 -1.59 -3.97 -6.59
N ARG A 53 -2.65 -4.16 -7.37
CA ARG A 53 -2.53 -4.59 -8.77
C ARG A 53 -1.71 -3.63 -9.63
N ARG A 54 -1.79 -2.31 -9.38
CA ARG A 54 -1.05 -1.30 -10.14
C ARG A 54 0.40 -1.15 -9.69
N TYR A 55 0.66 -1.16 -8.39
CA TYR A 55 1.94 -0.78 -7.79
C TYR A 55 2.74 -1.95 -7.22
N ALA A 56 2.13 -3.11 -6.95
CA ALA A 56 2.85 -4.31 -6.48
C ALA A 56 4.04 -4.68 -7.36
N PRO A 57 3.98 -4.73 -8.71
CA PRO A 57 5.15 -5.11 -9.49
C PRO A 57 6.33 -4.13 -9.37
N GLU A 58 6.07 -2.83 -9.24
CA GLU A 58 7.11 -1.81 -8.99
C GLU A 58 7.60 -1.83 -7.53
N MET A 59 6.68 -1.98 -6.58
CA MET A 59 6.99 -2.07 -5.15
C MET A 59 7.77 -3.34 -4.84
N GLU A 60 7.41 -4.49 -5.39
CA GLU A 60 8.19 -5.72 -5.25
C GLU A 60 9.58 -5.55 -5.86
N LYS A 61 9.75 -4.94 -7.03
CA LYS A 61 11.12 -4.69 -7.55
C LYS A 61 11.96 -3.84 -6.60
N ARG A 62 11.37 -2.79 -6.00
CA ARG A 62 12.07 -1.90 -5.04
C ARG A 62 12.28 -2.54 -3.67
N LEU A 63 11.29 -3.28 -3.18
CA LEU A 63 11.29 -3.85 -1.85
C LEU A 63 11.93 -5.25 -1.81
N ARG A 64 12.08 -5.96 -2.94
CA ARG A 64 12.77 -7.27 -3.02
C ARG A 64 14.18 -7.21 -2.43
N TRP A 65 14.87 -6.08 -2.57
CA TRP A 65 16.18 -5.84 -1.93
C TRP A 65 16.09 -5.60 -0.42
N TYR A 66 15.01 -4.97 0.05
CA TYR A 66 14.75 -4.74 1.47
C TYR A 66 14.30 -6.01 2.20
N TRP A 67 13.54 -6.89 1.54
CA TRP A 67 13.01 -8.13 2.13
C TRP A 67 13.98 -9.33 2.05
N LYS A 68 15.02 -9.28 1.20
CA LYS A 68 16.02 -10.36 1.07
C LYS A 68 17.09 -10.40 2.17
N ARG A 69 17.02 -9.54 3.19
CA ARG A 69 17.95 -9.59 4.33
C ARG A 69 17.22 -10.08 5.60
N PRO A 70 17.08 -11.39 5.81
CA PRO A 70 17.20 -11.90 7.17
C PRO A 70 18.67 -11.75 7.57
N SER A 71 18.94 -11.01 8.65
CA SER A 71 20.23 -11.10 9.36
C SER A 71 20.21 -12.29 10.30
#